data_AF-A0A370HL68-F1
#
_entry.id   AF-A0A370HL68-F1
#
_cell.length_a   1.000
_cell.length_b   1.000
_cell.length_c   1.000
_cell.angle_alpha   90.00
_cell.angle_beta   90.00
_cell.angle_gamma   90.00
#
_symmetry.space_group_name_H-M   'P 1'
#
loop_
_entity.id
_entity.type
_entity.pdbx_description
1 polymer ?
#
loop_
_entity_poly.entity_id
_entity_poly.type
_entity_poly.pdbx_seq_one_letter_code
_entity_poly.pdbx_strand_id
1 'polypeptide(L)' 'MRIFMFASQAKEDLHAFASDETGSKLPAKYGPWGLTGALGSREAPPHKFSRRVIEQAITSDGFQLWRMKKG' A
#
# COMPACT_ATOMS: atom_id res chain seq x y z
N MET A 1 -7.17 -0.84 11.14
CA MET A 1 -7.92 -1.28 9.95
C MET A 1 -7.22 -2.47 9.29
N ARG A 2 -7.91 -3.23 8.41
CA ARG A 2 -7.20 -4.13 7.49
C ARG A 2 -6.48 -3.28 6.44
N ILE A 3 -5.23 -3.62 6.14
CA ILE A 3 -4.42 -2.91 5.15
C ILE A 3 -4.14 -3.88 4.01
N PHE A 4 -4.39 -3.48 2.78
CA PHE A 4 -4.08 -4.24 1.59
C PHE A 4 -2.83 -3.68 0.92
N MET A 5 -1.94 -4.57 0.47
CA MET A 5 -0.66 -4.25 -0.14
C MET A 5 -0.73 -4.50 -1.64
N PHE A 6 -0.21 -3.55 -2.41
CA PHE A 6 -0.19 -3.61 -3.85
C PHE A 6 1.20 -3.34 -4.40
N ALA A 7 1.54 -3.98 -5.51
CA ALA A 7 2.67 -3.63 -6.35
C ALA A 7 2.17 -2.96 -7.63
N SER A 8 2.87 -1.91 -8.06
CA SER A 8 2.63 -1.28 -9.35
C SER A 8 3.15 -2.20 -10.45
N GLN A 9 2.32 -2.48 -11.45
CA GLN A 9 2.77 -3.18 -12.66
C GLN A 9 3.45 -2.23 -13.65
N ALA A 10 3.25 -0.92 -13.50
CA ALA A 10 3.91 0.11 -14.31
C ALA A 10 5.29 0.51 -13.76
N LYS A 11 5.58 0.25 -12.49
CA LYS A 11 6.85 0.59 -11.82
C LYS A 11 7.25 -0.49 -10.83
N GLU A 12 8.30 -1.25 -11.18
CA GLU A 12 8.80 -2.42 -10.43
C GLU A 12 9.13 -2.14 -8.94
N ASP A 13 9.54 -0.93 -8.59
CA ASP A 13 9.94 -0.55 -7.24
C ASP A 13 8.81 0.08 -6.43
N LEU A 14 7.68 0.38 -7.06
CA LEU A 14 6.59 1.15 -6.47
C LEU A 14 5.50 0.23 -5.91
N HIS A 15 5.15 0.51 -4.66
CA HIS A 15 4.17 -0.24 -3.91
C HIS A 15 3.18 0.71 -3.23
N ALA A 16 2.04 0.17 -2.82
CA ALA A 16 1.00 0.92 -2.15
C ALA A 16 0.36 0.14 -1.00
N PHE A 17 -0.16 0.88 -0.03
CA PHE A 17 -1.09 0.40 0.98
C PHE A 17 -2.46 1.05 0.78
N ALA A 18 -3.55 0.29 0.90
CA ALA A 18 -4.94 0.79 0.84
C ALA A 18 -5.85 0.10 1.87
N SER A 19 -7.07 0.61 2.06
CA SER A 19 -8.08 0.04 2.98
C SER A 19 -9.02 -1.00 2.34
N ASP A 20 -8.94 -1.21 1.03
CA ASP A 20 -9.80 -2.12 0.29
C ASP A 20 -9.01 -3.05 -0.64
N GLU A 21 -9.56 -4.24 -0.91
CA GLU A 21 -8.90 -5.29 -1.70
C GLU A 21 -8.75 -4.94 -3.19
N THR A 22 -9.57 -4.02 -3.70
CA THR A 22 -9.56 -3.61 -5.11
C THR A 22 -8.57 -2.48 -5.38
N GLY A 23 -8.08 -1.81 -4.32
CA GLY A 23 -7.25 -0.62 -4.45
C GLY A 23 -8.02 0.55 -5.08
N SER A 24 -9.30 0.70 -4.74
CA SER A 24 -10.24 1.62 -5.41
C SER A 24 -9.78 3.09 -5.47
N LYS A 25 -8.95 3.52 -4.51
CA LYS A 25 -8.40 4.87 -4.42
C LYS A 25 -6.97 5.00 -4.93
N LEU A 26 -6.37 3.92 -5.45
CA LEU A 26 -5.00 3.96 -5.93
C LEU A 26 -4.88 4.77 -7.23
N PRO A 27 -3.80 5.55 -7.40
CA PRO A 27 -3.65 6.41 -8.56
C PRO A 27 -3.44 5.61 -9.85
N ALA A 28 -4.32 5.80 -10.83
CA ALA A 28 -4.33 5.07 -12.10
C ALA A 28 -3.03 5.22 -12.91
N LYS A 29 -2.33 6.36 -12.80
CA LYS A 29 -1.05 6.61 -13.49
C LYS A 29 0.09 5.65 -13.12
N TYR A 30 -0.05 4.96 -12.00
CA TYR A 30 0.88 3.93 -11.55
C TYR A 30 0.23 2.54 -11.52
N GLY A 31 -1.02 2.45 -12.00
CA GLY A 31 -1.66 1.17 -12.24
C GLY A 31 -1.15 0.52 -13.54
N PRO A 32 -1.56 -0.73 -13.82
CA PRO A 32 -2.42 -1.56 -12.99
C PRO A 32 -1.76 -1.94 -11.65
N TRP A 33 -2.58 -2.15 -10.62
CA TRP A 33 -2.12 -2.50 -9.28
C TRP A 33 -2.38 -3.97 -9.02
N GLY A 34 -1.33 -4.74 -8.73
CA GLY A 34 -1.44 -6.14 -8.34
C GLY A 34 -1.53 -6.26 -6.82
N LEU A 35 -2.59 -6.88 -6.30
CA LEU A 35 -2.71 -7.20 -4.88
C LEU A 35 -1.63 -8.23 -4.50
N THR A 36 -0.74 -7.86 -3.57
CA THR A 36 0.36 -8.73 -3.12
C THR A 36 0.12 -9.33 -1.75
N GLY A 37 -0.81 -8.77 -0.97
CA GLY A 37 -1.19 -9.33 0.32
C GLY A 37 -2.07 -8.41 1.14
N ALA A 38 -2.40 -8.83 2.36
CA ALA A 38 -3.13 -8.04 3.32
C ALA A 38 -2.56 -8.23 4.72
N LEU A 39 -2.67 -7.19 5.53
CA LEU A 39 -2.33 -7.17 6.94
C LEU A 39 -3.62 -6.99 7.74
N GLY A 40 -3.96 -7.96 8.57
CA GLY A 40 -4.99 -7.87 9.58
C GLY A 40 -4.70 -6.78 10.60
N SER A 41 -5.70 -6.35 11.37
CA SER A 41 -5.61 -5.16 12.24
C SER A 41 -4.52 -5.21 13.32
N ARG A 42 -3.98 -6.39 13.65
CA ARG A 42 -2.93 -6.59 14.66
C ARG A 42 -1.56 -6.91 14.06
N GLU A 43 -1.47 -7.05 12.74
CA GLU A 43 -0.23 -7.42 12.07
C GLU A 43 0.63 -6.18 11.80
N ALA A 44 1.93 -6.35 12.01
CA ALA A 44 2.92 -5.31 11.76
C ALA A 44 3.20 -5.19 10.25
N PRO A 45 3.31 -3.96 9.71
CA PRO A 45 3.73 -3.73 8.34
C PRO A 45 5.17 -4.19 8.09
N PRO A 46 5.50 -4.59 6.84
CA PRO A 46 6.86 -4.95 6.47
C PRO A 46 7.81 -3.73 6.53
N HIS A 47 9.11 -3.97 6.44
CA HIS A 47 10.15 -2.93 6.33
C HIS A 47 10.17 -1.88 7.46
N LYS A 48 9.70 -2.24 8.66
CA LYS A 48 9.63 -1.35 9.83
C LYS A 48 8.75 -0.11 9.60
N PHE A 49 7.81 -0.16 8.66
CA PHE A 49 6.85 0.94 8.50
C PHE A 49 5.97 1.06 9.75
N SER A 50 5.71 2.31 10.16
CA SER A 50 4.75 2.57 11.23
C SER A 50 3.34 2.33 10.72
N ARG A 51 2.65 1.33 11.30
CA ARG A 51 1.23 1.07 11.02
C ARG A 51 0.40 2.34 11.16
N ARG A 52 0.63 3.11 12.23
CA ARG A 52 -0.10 4.34 12.51
C ARG A 52 0.01 5.36 11.37
N VAL A 53 1.21 5.50 10.79
CA VAL A 53 1.45 6.42 9.66
C VAL A 53 0.72 5.93 8.40
N ILE A 54 0.79 4.63 8.11
CA ILE A 54 0.07 4.03 6.97
C ILE A 54 -1.44 4.23 7.12
N GLU A 55 -2.00 3.91 8.30
CA GLU A 55 -3.43 4.05 8.57
C GLU A 55 -3.89 5.50 8.47
N GLN A 56 -3.07 6.45 8.94
CA GLN A 56 -3.36 7.88 8.82
C GLN A 56 -3.37 8.33 7.36
N ALA A 57 -2.38 7.94 6.55
CA ALA A 57 -2.33 8.27 5.13
C ALA A 57 -3.48 7.63 4.34
N ILE A 58 -3.83 6.36 4.62
CA ILE A 58 -5.00 5.71 4.03
C ILE A 58 -6.30 6.45 4.40
N THR A 59 -6.41 6.94 5.64
CA THR A 59 -7.59 7.70 6.08
C THR A 59 -7.68 9.05 5.40
N SER A 60 -6.56 9.77 5.26
CA SER A 60 -6.49 11.10 4.64
C SER A 60 -6.63 11.05 3.12
N ASP A 61 -5.81 10.22 2.48
CA ASP A 61 -5.55 10.29 1.04
C ASP A 61 -6.10 9.06 0.30
N GLY A 62 -6.56 8.05 1.03
CA GLY A 62 -7.06 6.78 0.49
C GLY A 62 -5.98 5.73 0.28
N PHE A 63 -4.70 6.10 0.31
CA PHE A 63 -3.57 5.20 0.13
C PHE A 63 -2.27 5.76 0.71
N GLN A 64 -1.26 4.89 0.86
CA GLN A 64 0.12 5.28 1.11
C GLN A 64 1.03 4.65 0.05
N LEU A 65 1.79 5.46 -0.69
CA LEU A 65 2.82 4.94 -1.60
C LEU A 65 4.15 4.77 -0.89
N TRP A 66 4.91 3.76 -1.30
CA TRP A 66 6.28 3.57 -0.86
C TRP A 66 7.10 2.91 -1.97
N ARG A 67 8.42 3.02 -1.90
CA ARG A 67 9.33 2.43 -2.87
C ARG A 67 10.37 1.58 -2.18
N MET A 68 10.72 0.45 -2.79
CA MET A 68 11.95 -0.25 -2.42
C MET A 68 13.14 0.51 -2.97
N LYS A 69 14.07 0.85 -2.10
CA LYS A 69 15.35 1.41 -2.54
C LYS A 69 16.13 0.28 -3.20
N LYS A 70 16.42 0.39 -4.51
CA LYS A 70 17.37 -0.50 -5.17
C LYS A 70 18.71 -0.33 -4.46
N GLY A 71 19.25 -1.43 -3.95
CA GLY A 71 20.59 -1.51 -3.37
C GLY A 71 21.66 -1.36 -4.44
#